data_AF-A0A496SF27-F1
#
_entry.id   AF-A0A496SF27-F1
#
_cell.length_a   1.000
_cell.length_b   1.000
_cell.length_c   1.000
_cell.angle_alpha   90.00
_cell.angle_beta   90.00
_cell.angle_gamma   90.00
#
_symmetry.space_group_name_H-M   'P 1'
#
loop_
_entity.id
_entity.type
_entity.pdbx_description
1 polymer ?
#
loop_
_entity_poly.entity_id
_entity_poly.type
_entity_poly.pdbx_seq_one_letter_code
_entity_poly.pdbx_strand_id
1 'polypeptide(L)'
;MRMAEVSRRTFETDIQVRFCLDGSGDFKGGTGIGFFDHMLEAFARHGFFDLEVKCKGDLEVDGHHTVEDLGLCIGEALDRALGDRSGIARFGEAYAPMDEALARAVVDISGRPLLVWEV
;
A
#
# COMPACT_ATOMS: atom_id res chain seq x y z
N MET A 1 3.53 -18.29 4.03
CA MET A 1 2.68 -17.21 3.52
C MET A 1 3.33 -15.90 3.95
N ARG A 2 3.68 -15.05 3.00
CA ARG A 2 4.39 -13.79 3.25
C ARG A 2 3.39 -12.74 3.74
N MET A 3 3.43 -12.46 5.05
CA MET A 3 2.47 -11.56 5.69
C MET A 3 3.12 -10.77 6.81
N ALA A 4 2.59 -9.58 7.09
CA ALA A 4 3.00 -8.75 8.20
C ALA A 4 1.83 -7.95 8.76
N GLU A 5 1.97 -7.56 10.02
CA GLU A 5 1.08 -6.63 10.70
C GLU A 5 1.90 -5.47 11.26
N VAL A 6 1.39 -4.25 11.09
CA VAL A 6 2.01 -3.01 11.55
C VAL A 6 0.94 -2.17 12.23
N SER A 7 1.27 -1.66 13.41
CA SER A 7 0.46 -0.68 14.11
C SER A 7 1.30 0.56 14.38
N ARG A 8 0.76 1.74 14.08
CA ARG A 8 1.43 3.02 14.25
C ARG A 8 0.44 4.02 14.82
N ARG A 9 0.88 4.77 15.82
CA ARG A 9 0.09 5.82 16.44
C ARG A 9 0.92 7.08 16.61
N THR A 10 0.40 8.19 16.11
CA THR A 10 0.95 9.54 16.29
C THR A 10 -0.09 10.43 16.98
N PHE A 11 0.12 11.74 16.93
CA PHE A 11 -0.88 12.70 17.38
C PHE A 11 -2.02 12.83 16.35
N GLU A 12 -1.67 12.71 15.08
CA GLU A 12 -2.53 12.89 13.91
C GLU A 12 -3.32 11.63 13.58
N THR A 13 -2.70 10.44 13.70
CA THR A 13 -3.31 9.18 13.25
C THR A 13 -3.16 8.00 14.22
N ASP A 14 -4.09 7.05 14.14
CA ASP A 14 -4.05 5.73 14.78
C ASP A 14 -4.37 4.66 13.73
N ILE A 15 -3.35 3.87 13.37
CA ILE A 15 -3.36 3.00 12.19
C ILE A 15 -2.96 1.57 12.57
N GLN A 16 -3.73 0.59 12.07
CA GLN A 16 -3.39 -0.82 12.05
C GLN A 16 -3.54 -1.35 10.63
N VAL A 17 -2.49 -1.98 10.12
CA VAL A 17 -2.43 -2.63 8.80
C VAL A 17 -2.07 -4.08 8.97
N ARG A 18 -2.82 -4.97 8.32
CA ARG A 18 -2.41 -6.35 8.06
C ARG A 18 -2.30 -6.55 6.55
N PHE A 19 -1.14 -7.01 6.11
CA PHE A 19 -0.82 -7.18 4.69
C PHE A 19 -0.38 -8.61 4.41
N CYS A 20 -0.96 -9.23 3.39
CA CYS A 20 -0.56 -10.53 2.85
C CYS A 20 -0.13 -10.36 1.39
N LEU A 21 1.13 -10.66 1.10
CA LEU A 21 1.72 -10.56 -0.22
C LEU A 21 1.28 -11.70 -1.15
N ASP A 22 0.92 -12.86 -0.59
CA ASP A 22 0.44 -14.04 -1.32
C ASP A 22 -1.09 -14.19 -1.13
N GLY A 23 -1.85 -13.16 -1.49
CA GLY A 23 -3.30 -13.06 -1.22
C GLY A 23 -4.19 -13.45 -2.41
N SER A 24 -5.48 -13.11 -2.28
CA SER A 24 -6.51 -13.26 -3.32
C SER A 24 -7.04 -11.94 -3.86
N GLY A 25 -6.54 -10.80 -3.37
CA GLY A 25 -6.98 -9.46 -3.80
C GLY A 25 -8.09 -8.87 -2.92
N ASP A 26 -8.16 -9.30 -1.66
CA ASP A 26 -9.17 -8.84 -0.70
C ASP A 26 -8.75 -7.53 -0.02
N PHE A 27 -9.65 -6.54 -0.01
CA PHE A 27 -9.50 -5.33 0.79
C PHE A 27 -10.56 -5.26 1.88
N LYS A 28 -10.17 -4.92 3.11
CA LYS A 28 -11.08 -4.79 4.25
C LYS A 28 -10.77 -3.54 5.08
N GLY A 29 -11.83 -2.89 5.55
CA GLY A 29 -11.75 -1.72 6.41
C GLY A 29 -11.81 -0.41 5.62
N GLY A 30 -11.07 0.61 6.06
CA GLY A 30 -11.12 1.93 5.43
C GLY A 30 -10.37 3.02 6.19
N THR A 31 -10.23 4.16 5.52
CA THR A 31 -9.47 5.33 5.97
C THR A 31 -10.35 6.51 6.35
N GLY A 32 -11.62 6.48 5.98
CA GLY A 32 -12.52 7.64 6.05
C GLY A 32 -12.45 8.55 4.82
N ILE A 33 -11.52 8.29 3.89
CA ILE A 33 -11.38 9.01 2.62
C ILE A 33 -11.79 8.07 1.48
N GLY A 34 -13.05 8.19 1.02
CA GLY A 34 -13.62 7.22 0.08
C GLY A 34 -12.86 7.03 -1.24
N PHE A 35 -12.25 8.09 -1.78
CA PHE A 35 -11.43 7.96 -2.99
C PHE A 35 -10.13 7.18 -2.73
N PHE A 36 -9.50 7.38 -1.57
CA PHE A 36 -8.29 6.66 -1.21
C PHE A 36 -8.58 5.19 -0.89
N ASP A 37 -9.71 4.91 -0.24
CA ASP A 37 -10.20 3.54 -0.02
C ASP A 37 -10.39 2.81 -1.36
N HIS A 38 -10.94 3.49 -2.37
CA HIS A 38 -11.07 2.93 -3.72
C HIS A 38 -9.71 2.63 -4.36
N MET A 39 -8.71 3.50 -4.18
CA MET A 39 -7.35 3.25 -4.68
C MET A 39 -6.67 2.08 -3.95
N LEU A 40 -6.88 1.93 -2.64
CA LEU A 40 -6.35 0.80 -1.87
C LEU A 40 -7.00 -0.52 -2.26
N GLU A 41 -8.30 -0.52 -2.54
CA GLU A 41 -9.00 -1.71 -3.07
C GLU A 41 -8.45 -2.10 -4.44
N ALA A 42 -8.24 -1.14 -5.35
CA ALA A 42 -7.62 -1.41 -6.65
C ALA A 42 -6.19 -1.95 -6.49
N PHE A 43 -5.39 -1.37 -5.58
CA PHE A 43 -4.05 -1.84 -5.26
C PHE A 43 -4.03 -3.29 -4.78
N ALA A 44 -4.91 -3.64 -3.83
CA ALA A 44 -5.05 -5.01 -3.33
C ALA A 44 -5.48 -5.97 -4.45
N ARG A 45 -6.54 -5.61 -5.18
CA ARG A 45 -7.15 -6.44 -6.22
C ARG A 45 -6.18 -6.77 -7.35
N HIS A 46 -5.47 -5.76 -7.88
CA HIS A 46 -4.59 -5.95 -9.03
C HIS A 46 -3.19 -6.45 -8.64
N GLY A 47 -2.77 -6.24 -7.39
CA GLY A 47 -1.56 -6.82 -6.84
C GLY A 47 -1.70 -8.27 -6.36
N PHE A 48 -2.95 -8.79 -6.28
CA PHE A 48 -3.26 -10.06 -5.60
C PHE A 48 -2.79 -10.08 -4.14
N PHE A 49 -2.94 -8.95 -3.45
CA PHE A 49 -2.64 -8.80 -2.03
C PHE A 49 -3.91 -8.88 -1.21
N ASP A 50 -3.82 -9.40 0.01
CA ASP A 50 -4.89 -9.17 1.00
C ASP A 50 -4.46 -8.04 1.93
N LEU A 51 -5.30 -7.01 2.04
CA LEU A 51 -5.03 -5.79 2.80
C LEU A 51 -6.20 -5.49 3.74
N GLU A 52 -5.95 -5.52 5.06
CA GLU A 52 -6.87 -5.04 6.09
C GLU A 52 -6.33 -3.75 6.70
N VAL A 53 -7.14 -2.69 6.67
CA VAL A 53 -6.80 -1.35 7.17
C VAL A 53 -7.81 -0.89 8.21
N LYS A 54 -7.31 -0.51 9.39
CA LYS A 54 -8.07 0.29 10.35
C LYS A 54 -7.30 1.57 10.54
N CYS A 55 -7.89 2.69 10.13
CA CYS A 55 -7.23 3.98 10.20
C CYS A 55 -8.21 5.02 10.74
N LYS A 56 -7.76 5.76 11.76
CA LYS A 56 -8.42 6.96 12.26
C LYS A 56 -7.41 8.10 12.19
N GLY A 57 -7.70 9.10 11.38
CA GLY A 57 -6.89 10.32 11.29
C GLY A 57 -7.69 11.59 11.60
N ASP A 58 -6.99 12.70 11.59
CA ASP A 58 -7.44 14.08 11.81
C ASP A 58 -8.07 14.70 10.55
N LEU A 59 -9.07 14.03 9.98
CA LEU A 59 -9.73 14.43 8.72
C LEU A 59 -10.42 15.80 8.76
N GLU A 60 -10.60 16.38 9.95
CA GLU A 60 -11.02 17.77 10.12
C GLU A 60 -9.99 18.81 9.67
N VAL A 61 -8.70 18.43 9.63
CA VAL A 61 -7.62 19.25 9.07
C VAL A 61 -7.62 19.09 7.56
N ASP A 62 -7.25 17.91 7.08
CA ASP A 62 -7.40 17.42 5.71
C ASP A 62 -7.08 15.90 5.65
N GLY A 63 -6.91 15.35 4.44
CA GLY A 63 -6.55 13.94 4.25
C GLY A 63 -5.05 13.63 4.26
N HIS A 64 -4.17 14.63 4.37
CA HIS A 64 -2.72 14.48 4.16
C HIS A 64 -2.10 13.47 5.12
N HIS A 65 -2.23 13.71 6.43
CA HIS A 65 -1.60 12.84 7.44
C HIS A 65 -2.15 11.42 7.37
N THR A 66 -3.46 11.27 7.13
CA THR A 66 -4.11 9.96 6.95
C THR A 66 -3.49 9.17 5.79
N VAL A 67 -3.32 9.83 4.63
CA VAL A 67 -2.76 9.18 3.43
C VAL A 67 -1.28 8.87 3.62
N GLU A 68 -0.50 9.83 4.12
CA GLU A 68 0.94 9.68 4.35
C GLU A 68 1.24 8.55 5.35
N ASP A 69 0.63 8.62 6.53
CA ASP A 69 0.92 7.69 7.62
C ASP A 69 0.47 6.26 7.29
N LEU A 70 -0.64 6.11 6.58
CA LEU A 70 -1.06 4.79 6.10
C LEU A 70 -0.09 4.26 5.04
N GLY A 71 0.37 5.11 4.13
CA GLY A 71 1.39 4.75 3.14
C GLY A 71 2.67 4.24 3.79
N LEU A 72 3.13 4.90 4.86
CA LEU A 72 4.26 4.44 5.67
C LEU A 72 4.00 3.05 6.30
N CYS A 73 2.82 2.84 6.88
CA CYS A 73 2.46 1.55 7.48
C CYS A 73 2.38 0.41 6.46
N ILE A 74 1.80 0.66 5.28
CA ILE A 74 1.72 -0.31 4.20
C ILE A 74 3.12 -0.63 3.67
N GLY A 75 3.96 0.39 3.47
CA GLY A 75 5.35 0.21 3.04
C GLY A 75 6.16 -0.65 4.02
N GLU A 76 6.03 -0.39 5.32
CA GLU A 76 6.67 -1.20 6.36
C GLU A 76 6.12 -2.64 6.39
N ALA A 77 4.81 -2.83 6.25
CA ALA A 77 4.19 -4.15 6.22
C ALA A 77 4.65 -4.96 5.00
N LEU A 78 4.74 -4.32 3.83
CA LEU A 78 5.28 -4.92 2.61
C LEU A 78 6.74 -5.34 2.80
N ASP A 79 7.58 -4.48 3.37
CA ASP A 79 9.00 -4.77 3.60
C ASP A 79 9.19 -5.97 4.55
N ARG A 80 8.43 -5.99 5.66
CA ARG A 80 8.41 -7.11 6.60
C ARG A 80 7.92 -8.40 5.94
N ALA A 81 6.86 -8.33 5.11
CA ALA A 81 6.31 -9.49 4.41
C ALA A 81 7.29 -10.06 3.35
N LEU A 82 8.12 -9.21 2.75
CA LEU A 82 9.15 -9.62 1.79
C LEU A 82 10.32 -10.39 2.43
N GLY A 83 10.54 -10.25 3.74
CA GLY A 83 11.56 -10.99 4.48
C GLY A 83 12.97 -10.78 3.94
N ASP A 84 13.69 -11.87 3.69
CA ASP A 84 15.06 -11.83 3.13
C ASP A 84 15.11 -11.53 1.63
N ARG A 85 13.94 -11.41 0.97
CA ARG A 85 13.79 -11.15 -0.48
C ARG A 85 14.48 -12.21 -1.36
N SER A 86 14.65 -13.43 -0.85
CA SER A 86 15.25 -14.53 -1.61
C SER A 86 14.22 -15.20 -2.55
N GLY A 87 14.69 -15.68 -3.70
CA GLY A 87 13.87 -16.49 -4.62
C GLY A 87 12.73 -15.78 -5.35
N ILE A 88 12.65 -14.45 -5.29
CA ILE A 88 11.65 -13.65 -6.01
C ILE A 88 12.17 -13.14 -7.36
N ALA A 89 11.26 -12.74 -8.25
CA ALA A 89 11.61 -12.12 -9.53
C ALA A 89 12.42 -10.80 -9.38
N ARG A 90 12.26 -10.11 -8.24
CA ARG A 90 12.90 -8.84 -7.86
C ARG A 90 12.49 -7.63 -8.69
N PHE A 91 12.53 -7.73 -10.02
CA PHE A 91 12.12 -6.69 -10.94
C PHE A 91 10.72 -6.97 -11.49
N GLY A 92 9.93 -5.93 -11.66
CA GLY A 92 8.61 -6.01 -12.28
C GLY A 92 8.21 -4.69 -12.94
N GLU A 93 7.43 -4.77 -14.00
CA GLU A 93 6.82 -3.61 -14.63
C GLU A 93 5.39 -3.91 -15.05
N ALA A 94 4.55 -2.88 -15.10
CA ALA A 94 3.19 -2.97 -15.61
C ALA A 94 2.77 -1.65 -16.26
N TYR A 95 1.99 -1.77 -17.32
CA TYR A 95 1.23 -0.67 -17.91
C TYR A 95 -0.26 -0.87 -17.60
N ALA A 96 -0.94 0.18 -17.18
CA ALA A 96 -2.36 0.17 -16.84
C ALA A 96 -3.08 1.27 -17.63
N PRO A 97 -3.75 0.94 -18.75
CA PRO A 97 -4.61 1.88 -19.45
C PRO A 97 -5.96 2.03 -18.73
N MET A 98 -6.48 3.25 -18.70
CA MET A 98 -7.83 3.56 -18.21
C MET A 98 -8.39 4.69 -19.08
N ASP A 99 -9.33 4.35 -19.95
CA ASP A 99 -9.83 5.23 -21.02
C ASP A 99 -8.68 5.83 -21.85
N GLU A 100 -8.54 7.17 -21.89
CA GLU A 100 -7.45 7.84 -22.60
C GLU A 100 -6.12 7.89 -21.82
N ALA A 101 -6.15 7.60 -20.51
CA ALA A 101 -4.98 7.64 -19.65
C ALA A 101 -4.16 6.34 -19.74
N LEU A 102 -2.83 6.47 -19.66
CA LEU A 102 -1.91 5.34 -19.58
C LEU A 102 -0.88 5.59 -18.47
N ALA A 103 -0.85 4.71 -17.48
CA ALA A 103 0.14 4.72 -16.41
C ALA A 103 1.16 3.58 -16.57
N ARG A 104 2.38 3.78 -16.08
CA ARG A 104 3.42 2.76 -15.96
C ARG A 104 4.03 2.77 -14.56
N ALA A 105 4.20 1.59 -13.97
CA ALA A 105 5.00 1.40 -12.77
C ALA A 105 6.14 0.41 -13.06
N VAL A 106 7.35 0.71 -12.55
CA VAL A 106 8.52 -0.16 -12.62
C VAL A 106 9.11 -0.26 -11.21
N VAL A 107 9.36 -1.48 -10.73
CA VAL A 107 9.82 -1.75 -9.37
C VAL A 107 11.07 -2.62 -9.38
N ASP A 108 12.09 -2.22 -8.62
CA ASP A 108 13.22 -3.07 -8.19
C ASP A 108 13.14 -3.24 -6.68
N ILE A 109 12.90 -4.47 -6.21
CA ILE A 109 12.93 -4.84 -4.78
C ILE A 109 14.40 -4.92 -4.33
N SER A 110 15.04 -3.76 -4.25
CA SER A 110 16.50 -3.61 -4.19
C SER A 110 17.07 -3.43 -2.78
N GLY A 111 16.21 -3.11 -1.81
CA GLY A 111 16.62 -2.67 -0.46
C GLY A 111 17.17 -1.24 -0.40
N ARG A 112 17.14 -0.48 -1.52
CA ARG A 112 17.51 0.94 -1.56
C ARG A 112 16.28 1.77 -1.93
N PRO A 113 15.77 2.63 -1.03
CA PRO A 113 14.54 3.39 -1.29
C PRO A 113 14.80 4.48 -2.33
N LEU A 114 13.96 4.52 -3.38
CA LEU A 114 13.94 5.56 -4.40
C LEU A 114 12.55 5.62 -5.02
N LEU A 115 12.08 6.84 -5.30
CA LEU A 115 10.89 7.10 -6.10
C LEU A 115 11.26 8.10 -7.21
N VAL A 116 10.95 7.75 -8.45
CA VAL A 116 10.93 8.69 -9.57
C VAL A 116 9.48 8.80 -10.01
N TRP A 117 8.92 10.00 -9.94
CA TRP A 117 7.52 10.26 -10.19
C TRP A 117 7.36 11.30 -11.30
N GLU A 118 6.71 10.89 -12.40
CA GLU A 118 6.40 11.72 -13.56
C GLU A 118 4.92 11.49 -13.92
N VAL A 119 4.05 12.42 -13.53
CA VAL A 119 2.60 12.42 -13.82
C VAL A 119 2.16 13.83 -14.18
#